data_AF-A0A0C3B0T9-F1
#
_entry.id   AF-A0A0C3B0T9-F1
#
_cell.length_a   1.000
_cell.length_b   1.000
_cell.length_c   1.000
_cell.angle_alpha   90.00
_cell.angle_beta   90.00
_cell.angle_gamma   90.00
#
_symmetry.space_group_name_H-M   'P 1'
#
loop_
_entity.id
_entity.type
_entity.pdbx_description
1 polymer ?
#
loop_
_entity_poly.entity_id
_entity_poly.type
_entity_poly.pdbx_seq_one_letter_code
_entity_poly.pdbx_strand_id
1 'polypeptide(L)'
;MTNTQLVQEFTQVLKSVDSLVKDLDSWYHDSIHVPLSTSKVRAITETFSGDIGKEEVAFFLTGALHAKKGLGDIFRVLMHYYACSSLLEHVFRPFVPGGRGDETTTLLNIQSLVQEKEPQSSSGRWRALTYRTALESRSTSWHTAPATQFAEHFNHILETFANLKLDGKAFRSAAERTETVFKIATDFKDKAMMMCTEMDFHVYLPSSKQRINPTVMNEVWSGRPSETVSLGVGLGLEIYRRRQKGSGSTQEKYIAVRSVVIGSRSHLFPPARSYIASFLGM
;
A
#
# COMPACT_ATOMS: atom_id res chain seq x y z
N MET A 1 22.45 1.98 -8.16
CA MET A 1 21.70 0.80 -7.67
C MET A 1 21.25 -0.02 -8.87
N THR A 2 21.46 -1.33 -8.88
CA THR A 2 20.99 -2.21 -9.96
C THR A 2 19.51 -2.61 -9.75
N ASN A 3 18.85 -3.14 -10.80
CA ASN A 3 17.49 -3.69 -10.68
C ASN A 3 17.39 -4.73 -9.57
N THR A 4 18.35 -5.64 -9.51
CA THR A 4 18.39 -6.71 -8.50
C THR A 4 18.48 -6.13 -7.09
N GLN A 5 19.35 -5.13 -6.87
CA GLN A 5 19.47 -4.46 -5.57
C GLN A 5 18.16 -3.75 -5.19
N LEU A 6 17.53 -3.06 -6.15
CA LEU A 6 16.28 -2.33 -5.91
C LEU A 6 15.15 -3.29 -5.51
N VAL A 7 15.01 -4.42 -6.21
CA VAL A 7 14.03 -5.46 -5.88
C VAL A 7 14.34 -6.11 -4.52
N GLN A 8 15.60 -6.38 -4.20
CA GLN A 8 15.99 -6.98 -2.92
C GLN A 8 15.68 -6.06 -1.73
N GLU A 9 16.03 -4.78 -1.82
CA GLU A 9 15.76 -3.80 -0.77
C GLU A 9 14.25 -3.53 -0.63
N PHE A 10 13.51 -3.47 -1.74
CA PHE A 10 12.04 -3.38 -1.70
C PHE A 10 11.40 -4.62 -1.08
N THR A 11 11.95 -5.81 -1.35
CA THR A 11 11.49 -7.06 -0.71
C THR A 11 11.65 -7.01 0.81
N GLN A 12 12.66 -6.30 1.31
CA GLN A 12 12.82 -6.11 2.75
C GLN A 12 11.69 -5.25 3.35
N VAL A 13 11.20 -4.24 2.63
CA VAL A 13 10.00 -3.48 3.00
C VAL A 13 8.78 -4.39 3.05
N LEU A 14 8.58 -5.25 2.04
CA LEU A 14 7.46 -6.19 2.03
C LEU A 14 7.52 -7.21 3.18
N LYS A 15 8.73 -7.67 3.54
CA LYS A 15 8.95 -8.57 4.68
C LYS A 15 8.70 -7.90 6.03
N SER A 16 9.00 -6.60 6.17
CA SER A 16 8.73 -5.88 7.42
C SER A 16 7.23 -5.64 7.62
N VAL A 17 6.49 -5.31 6.55
CA VAL A 17 5.02 -5.25 6.56
C VAL A 17 4.42 -6.60 6.97
N ASP A 18 4.92 -7.70 6.40
CA ASP A 18 4.53 -9.05 6.79
C ASP A 18 4.73 -9.36 8.26
N SER A 19 5.89 -8.99 8.79
CA SER A 19 6.20 -9.21 10.20
C SER A 19 5.23 -8.43 11.06
N LEU A 20 5.03 -7.14 10.78
CA LEU A 20 4.07 -6.29 11.48
C LEU A 20 2.68 -6.92 11.48
N VAL A 21 2.17 -7.28 10.30
CA VAL A 21 0.81 -7.85 10.22
C VAL A 21 0.71 -9.19 10.95
N LYS A 22 1.73 -10.06 10.89
CA LYS A 22 1.74 -11.31 11.67
C LYS A 22 1.73 -11.05 13.18
N ASP A 23 2.49 -10.07 13.64
CA ASP A 23 2.52 -9.71 15.07
C ASP A 23 1.14 -9.20 15.52
N LEU A 24 0.52 -8.32 14.73
CA LEU A 24 -0.82 -7.79 14.99
C LEU A 24 -1.90 -8.88 14.93
N ASP A 25 -1.81 -9.80 13.96
CA ASP A 25 -2.70 -10.95 13.81
C ASP A 25 -2.61 -11.91 15.00
N SER A 26 -1.40 -12.12 15.54
CA SER A 26 -1.18 -12.97 16.72
C SER A 26 -1.87 -12.45 17.98
N TRP A 27 -2.06 -11.13 18.10
CA TRP A 27 -2.81 -10.54 19.21
C TRP A 27 -4.31 -10.82 19.13
N TYR A 28 -4.78 -11.30 17.98
CA TYR A 28 -6.21 -11.45 17.69
C TYR A 28 -6.60 -12.88 17.29
N HIS A 29 -5.65 -13.78 17.04
CA HIS A 29 -5.91 -15.14 16.56
C HIS A 29 -6.85 -15.95 17.50
N ASP A 30 -6.80 -15.69 18.81
CA ASP A 30 -7.64 -16.38 19.80
C ASP A 30 -9.06 -15.80 19.92
N SER A 31 -9.41 -14.76 19.16
CA SER A 31 -10.59 -13.92 19.40
C SER A 31 -11.62 -13.89 18.25
N ILE A 32 -11.90 -14.96 17.48
CA ILE A 32 -12.76 -14.76 16.28
C ILE A 32 -13.67 -15.89 15.80
N HIS A 33 -14.83 -15.98 16.46
CA HIS A 33 -16.21 -16.23 15.98
C HIS A 33 -17.05 -15.00 15.55
N VAL A 34 -16.48 -13.85 15.19
CA VAL A 34 -17.31 -12.64 14.97
C VAL A 34 -17.85 -12.54 13.54
N PRO A 35 -19.19 -12.58 13.33
CA PRO A 35 -19.79 -12.42 12.01
C PRO A 35 -19.71 -10.96 11.52
N LEU A 36 -19.54 -10.81 10.20
CA LEU A 36 -19.69 -9.52 9.50
C LEU A 36 -21.16 -9.10 9.45
N SER A 37 -21.42 -7.79 9.56
CA SER A 37 -22.74 -7.17 9.36
C SER A 37 -22.62 -5.92 8.50
N THR A 38 -23.72 -5.46 7.91
CA THR A 38 -23.73 -4.23 7.09
C THR A 38 -23.27 -2.99 7.86
N SER A 39 -23.66 -2.86 9.13
CA SER A 39 -23.20 -1.76 9.99
C SER A 39 -21.69 -1.80 10.22
N LYS A 40 -21.13 -2.99 10.44
CA LYS A 40 -19.69 -3.20 10.59
C LYS A 40 -18.92 -2.91 9.31
N VAL A 41 -19.42 -3.32 8.14
CA VAL A 41 -18.82 -3.00 6.84
C VAL A 41 -18.75 -1.48 6.63
N ARG A 42 -19.85 -0.76 6.93
CA ARG A 42 -19.89 0.70 6.84
C ARG A 42 -18.86 1.35 7.76
N ALA A 43 -18.85 0.96 9.04
CA ALA A 43 -17.93 1.51 10.03
C ALA A 43 -16.46 1.32 9.62
N ILE A 44 -16.06 0.14 9.12
CA ILE A 44 -14.69 -0.03 8.58
C ILE A 44 -14.46 0.94 7.43
N THR A 45 -15.35 0.93 6.43
CA THR A 45 -15.17 1.73 5.22
C THR A 45 -15.01 3.22 5.55
N GLU A 46 -15.64 3.70 6.63
CA GLU A 46 -15.47 5.04 7.19
C GLU A 46 -14.14 5.23 7.91
N THR A 47 -13.59 4.22 8.59
CA THR A 47 -12.21 4.28 9.13
C THR A 47 -11.17 4.49 8.03
N PHE A 48 -11.42 3.94 6.84
CA PHE A 48 -10.59 4.15 5.64
C PHE A 48 -10.95 5.44 4.88
N SER A 49 -11.85 6.29 5.40
CA SER A 49 -12.26 7.53 4.73
C SER A 49 -11.21 8.62 4.91
N GLY A 50 -10.42 8.84 3.86
CA GLY A 50 -9.25 9.72 3.84
C GLY A 50 -8.06 9.05 3.14
N ASP A 51 -7.99 7.72 3.23
CA ASP A 51 -6.91 6.91 2.70
C ASP A 51 -7.18 6.41 1.26
N ILE A 52 -6.12 5.98 0.59
CA ILE A 52 -6.18 5.33 -0.74
C ILE A 52 -7.05 4.06 -0.69
N GLY A 53 -8.12 4.08 -1.48
CA GLY A 53 -8.91 2.90 -1.87
C GLY A 53 -9.99 2.43 -0.90
N LYS A 54 -10.70 3.41 -0.32
CA LYS A 54 -12.01 3.23 0.32
C LYS A 54 -12.97 2.38 -0.52
N GLU A 55 -13.02 2.61 -1.83
CA GLU A 55 -13.91 1.88 -2.75
C GLU A 55 -13.51 0.40 -2.85
N GLU A 56 -12.23 0.10 -2.97
CA GLU A 56 -11.69 -1.25 -3.03
C GLU A 56 -11.96 -2.01 -1.72
N VAL A 57 -11.77 -1.35 -0.57
CA VAL A 57 -12.09 -1.92 0.75
C VAL A 57 -13.59 -2.17 0.88
N ALA A 58 -14.45 -1.22 0.51
CA ALA A 58 -15.90 -1.36 0.55
C ALA A 58 -16.40 -2.53 -0.32
N PHE A 59 -15.86 -2.64 -1.53
CA PHE A 59 -16.17 -3.71 -2.46
C PHE A 59 -15.75 -5.07 -1.90
N PHE A 60 -14.55 -5.15 -1.33
CA PHE A 60 -14.02 -6.34 -0.68
C PHE A 60 -14.86 -6.78 0.52
N LEU A 61 -15.17 -5.86 1.44
CA LEU A 61 -15.96 -6.14 2.64
C LEU A 61 -17.38 -6.59 2.32
N THR A 62 -18.01 -5.97 1.32
CA THR A 62 -19.31 -6.39 0.80
C THR A 62 -19.24 -7.83 0.27
N GLY A 63 -18.22 -8.15 -0.53
CA GLY A 63 -17.98 -9.51 -1.02
C GLY A 63 -17.81 -10.55 0.10
N ALA A 64 -17.07 -10.18 1.16
CA ALA A 64 -16.84 -11.01 2.34
C ALA A 64 -18.14 -11.24 3.15
N LEU A 65 -18.96 -10.19 3.32
CA LEU A 65 -20.28 -10.27 3.95
C LEU A 65 -21.18 -11.26 3.21
N HIS A 66 -21.25 -11.19 1.88
CA HIS A 66 -22.04 -12.12 1.07
C HIS A 66 -21.52 -13.57 1.14
N ALA A 67 -20.20 -13.75 1.25
CA ALA A 67 -19.58 -15.06 1.46
C ALA A 67 -19.72 -15.59 2.90
N LYS A 68 -20.42 -14.86 3.79
CA LYS A 68 -20.57 -15.20 5.22
C LYS A 68 -19.22 -15.40 5.92
N LYS A 69 -18.21 -14.61 5.52
CA LYS A 69 -16.90 -14.61 6.20
C LYS A 69 -17.00 -13.86 7.53
N GLY A 70 -16.24 -14.31 8.51
CA GLY A 70 -16.06 -13.60 9.77
C GLY A 70 -14.93 -12.58 9.65
N LEU A 71 -14.76 -11.74 10.68
CA LEU A 71 -13.62 -10.81 10.70
C LEU A 71 -12.28 -11.57 10.61
N GLY A 72 -12.15 -12.71 11.29
CA GLY A 72 -10.89 -13.46 11.32
C GLY A 72 -10.44 -13.96 9.96
N ASP A 73 -11.38 -14.21 9.06
CA ASP A 73 -11.07 -14.60 7.69
C ASP A 73 -10.44 -13.44 6.87
N ILE A 74 -10.74 -12.19 7.24
CA ILE A 74 -10.39 -11.01 6.43
C ILE A 74 -9.50 -10.00 7.15
N PHE A 75 -9.32 -10.12 8.46
CA PHE A 75 -8.60 -9.15 9.30
C PHE A 75 -7.18 -8.93 8.81
N ARG A 76 -6.44 -10.02 8.66
CA ARG A 76 -5.08 -10.01 8.13
C ARG A 76 -4.98 -9.32 6.77
N VAL A 77 -5.98 -9.49 5.91
CA VAL A 77 -6.04 -8.88 4.58
C VAL A 77 -6.29 -7.37 4.68
N LEU A 78 -7.22 -6.94 5.53
CA LEU A 78 -7.43 -5.52 5.81
C LEU A 78 -6.18 -4.85 6.39
N MET A 79 -5.49 -5.53 7.31
CA MET A 79 -4.29 -4.97 7.92
C MET A 79 -3.11 -4.87 6.95
N HIS A 80 -2.95 -5.86 6.07
CA HIS A 80 -2.01 -5.77 4.98
C HIS A 80 -2.31 -4.60 4.06
N TYR A 81 -3.58 -4.48 3.63
CA TYR A 81 -4.02 -3.40 2.77
C TYR A 81 -3.72 -2.03 3.40
N TYR A 82 -4.13 -1.85 4.65
CA TYR A 82 -3.96 -0.60 5.39
C TYR A 82 -2.48 -0.24 5.57
N ALA A 83 -1.63 -1.21 5.95
CA ALA A 83 -0.20 -0.96 6.10
C ALA A 83 0.43 -0.53 4.77
N CYS A 84 0.06 -1.19 3.66
CA CYS A 84 0.55 -0.83 2.35
C CYS A 84 0.01 0.52 1.86
N SER A 85 -1.26 0.85 2.07
CA SER A 85 -1.83 2.15 1.69
C SER A 85 -1.18 3.29 2.47
N SER A 86 -0.97 3.14 3.78
CA SER A 86 -0.30 4.15 4.60
C SER A 86 1.16 4.36 4.19
N LEU A 87 1.91 3.29 3.89
CA LEU A 87 3.26 3.43 3.34
C LEU A 87 3.26 4.12 1.97
N LEU A 88 2.31 3.78 1.09
CA LEU A 88 2.20 4.43 -0.20
C LEU A 88 1.95 5.93 -0.04
N GLU A 89 1.01 6.29 0.83
CA GLU A 89 0.60 7.67 1.06
C GLU A 89 1.68 8.53 1.72
N HIS A 90 2.30 8.04 2.79
CA HIS A 90 3.22 8.85 3.60
C HIS A 90 4.68 8.70 3.20
N VAL A 91 5.07 7.54 2.65
CA VAL A 91 6.47 7.29 2.24
C VAL A 91 6.62 7.46 0.74
N PHE A 92 5.87 6.72 -0.07
CA PHE A 92 6.21 6.54 -1.48
C PHE A 92 5.68 7.61 -2.42
N ARG A 93 4.51 8.20 -2.15
CA ARG A 93 3.92 9.27 -2.97
C ARG A 93 4.60 10.64 -2.83
N PRO A 94 4.91 11.15 -1.63
CA PRO A 94 5.55 12.47 -1.47
C PRO A 94 6.89 12.48 -2.19
N PHE A 95 7.36 13.57 -2.80
CA PHE A 95 8.72 13.58 -3.34
C PHE A 95 9.75 13.26 -2.25
N VAL A 96 9.77 14.03 -1.14
CA VAL A 96 10.45 13.70 0.12
C VAL A 96 9.40 13.37 1.19
N PRO A 97 9.44 12.18 1.82
CA PRO A 97 8.50 11.83 2.87
C PRO A 97 8.79 12.66 4.14
N GLY A 98 7.74 13.10 4.84
CA GLY A 98 7.90 14.01 6.00
C GLY A 98 8.41 15.42 5.67
N GLY A 99 8.52 15.78 4.40
CA GLY A 99 8.76 17.15 3.95
C GLY A 99 7.49 18.00 4.00
N ARG A 100 7.61 19.31 3.76
CA ARG A 100 6.45 20.21 3.70
C ARG A 100 5.56 19.85 2.49
N GLY A 101 4.27 19.62 2.74
CA GLY A 101 3.35 19.02 1.75
C GLY A 101 3.30 19.74 0.40
N ASP A 102 3.28 21.08 0.39
CA ASP A 102 3.23 21.85 -0.86
C ASP A 102 4.55 21.75 -1.65
N GLU A 103 5.68 21.75 -0.94
CA GLU A 103 7.01 21.63 -1.54
C GLU A 103 7.20 20.24 -2.14
N THR A 104 6.81 19.18 -1.42
CA THR A 104 6.94 17.79 -1.88
C THR A 104 6.10 17.52 -3.14
N THR A 105 4.90 18.09 -3.19
CA THR A 105 3.99 17.95 -4.34
C THR A 105 4.53 18.72 -5.54
N THR A 106 5.03 19.93 -5.32
CA THR A 106 5.66 20.75 -6.37
C THR A 106 6.86 20.05 -6.98
N LEU A 107 7.75 19.47 -6.16
CA LEU A 107 8.92 18.73 -6.63
C LEU A 107 8.55 17.49 -7.44
N LEU A 108 7.48 16.77 -7.07
CA LEU A 108 6.98 15.63 -7.83
C LEU A 108 6.46 16.05 -9.22
N ASN A 109 5.76 17.18 -9.30
CA ASN A 109 5.30 17.74 -10.58
C ASN A 109 6.48 18.16 -11.47
N ILE A 110 7.49 18.81 -10.88
CA ILE A 110 8.72 19.17 -11.61
C ILE A 110 9.45 17.91 -12.09
N GLN A 111 9.57 16.88 -11.25
CA GLN A 111 10.19 15.61 -11.63
C GLN A 111 9.52 15.03 -12.89
N SER A 112 8.18 15.03 -12.94
CA SER A 112 7.43 14.52 -14.08
C SER A 112 7.76 15.28 -15.37
N LEU A 113 7.82 16.62 -15.30
CA LEU A 113 8.21 17.48 -16.42
C LEU A 113 9.66 17.24 -16.87
N VAL A 114 10.58 17.09 -15.92
CA VAL A 114 12.00 16.79 -16.22
C VAL A 114 12.12 15.42 -16.88
N GLN A 115 11.42 14.40 -16.37
CA GLN A 115 11.42 13.06 -16.97
C GLN A 115 10.90 13.07 -18.41
N GLU A 116 9.89 13.90 -18.72
CA GLU A 116 9.32 14.04 -20.07
C GLU A 116 10.27 14.70 -21.07
N LYS A 117 11.06 15.69 -20.63
CA LYS A 117 11.89 16.52 -21.52
C LYS A 117 13.35 16.09 -21.60
N GLU A 118 13.87 15.44 -20.56
CA GLU A 118 15.29 15.12 -20.43
C GLU A 118 15.58 13.62 -20.64
N PRO A 119 16.79 13.27 -21.11
CA PRO A 119 17.27 11.89 -21.08
C PRO A 119 17.25 11.30 -19.67
N GLN A 120 17.08 9.97 -19.57
CA GLN A 120 16.99 9.25 -18.29
C GLN A 120 18.14 9.55 -17.33
N SER A 121 19.38 9.60 -17.85
CA SER A 121 20.58 9.86 -17.05
C SER A 121 20.59 11.29 -16.47
N SER A 122 20.14 12.28 -17.23
CA SER A 122 20.00 13.67 -16.78
C SER A 122 18.89 13.81 -15.75
N SER A 123 17.71 13.24 -16.03
CA SER A 123 16.56 13.27 -15.13
C SER A 123 16.86 12.56 -13.80
N GLY A 124 17.50 11.39 -13.85
CA GLY A 124 17.88 10.66 -12.64
C GLY A 124 18.93 11.37 -11.79
N ARG A 125 19.89 12.08 -12.41
CA ARG A 125 20.85 12.93 -11.69
C ARG A 125 20.17 14.13 -11.04
N TRP A 126 19.27 14.81 -11.77
CA TRP A 126 18.48 15.90 -11.22
C TRP A 126 17.70 15.42 -9.99
N ARG A 127 16.96 14.31 -10.11
CA ARG A 127 16.20 13.72 -9.00
C ARG A 127 17.09 13.44 -7.79
N ALA A 128 18.26 12.82 -7.99
CA ALA A 128 19.17 12.48 -6.90
C ALA A 128 19.72 13.72 -6.18
N LEU A 129 20.09 14.78 -6.92
CA LEU A 129 20.58 16.04 -6.35
C LEU A 129 19.48 16.79 -5.60
N THR A 130 18.31 16.96 -6.24
CA THR A 130 17.17 17.65 -5.66
C THR A 130 16.66 16.93 -4.42
N TYR A 131 16.56 15.59 -4.45
CA TYR A 131 16.18 14.80 -3.28
C TYR A 131 17.17 14.99 -2.13
N ARG A 132 18.48 14.97 -2.42
CA ARG A 132 19.52 15.17 -1.39
C ARG A 132 19.39 16.51 -0.68
N THR A 133 19.17 17.59 -1.43
CA THR A 133 18.97 18.92 -0.83
C THR A 133 17.65 18.98 -0.05
N ALA A 134 16.57 18.43 -0.60
CA ALA A 134 15.27 18.44 0.05
C ALA A 134 15.21 17.55 1.31
N LEU A 135 16.09 16.54 1.44
CA LEU A 135 16.19 15.73 2.66
C LEU A 135 16.57 16.56 3.90
N GLU A 136 17.28 17.67 3.74
CA GLU A 136 17.73 18.53 4.85
C GLU A 136 16.54 19.19 5.58
N SER A 137 15.38 19.32 4.92
CA SER A 137 14.18 19.89 5.53
C SER A 137 13.30 18.86 6.25
N ARG A 138 13.63 17.57 6.19
CA ARG A 138 12.84 16.49 6.79
C ARG A 138 13.06 16.42 8.31
N SER A 139 11.97 16.45 9.07
CA SER A 139 12.03 16.23 10.52
C SER A 139 12.55 14.83 10.85
N THR A 140 13.37 14.70 11.90
CA THR A 140 13.95 13.41 12.32
C THR A 140 12.92 12.41 12.82
N SER A 141 11.79 12.86 13.34
CA SER A 141 10.70 12.04 13.90
C SER A 141 9.42 12.08 13.07
N TRP A 142 9.52 12.42 11.77
CA TRP A 142 8.34 12.61 10.92
C TRP A 142 7.44 11.36 10.84
N HIS A 143 8.02 10.15 10.99
CA HIS A 143 7.32 8.88 10.92
C HIS A 143 6.49 8.56 12.17
N THR A 144 6.71 9.23 13.30
CA THR A 144 6.00 8.95 14.56
C THR A 144 4.51 9.26 14.44
N ALA A 145 4.14 10.39 13.82
CA ALA A 145 2.74 10.76 13.61
C ALA A 145 1.97 9.73 12.77
N PRO A 146 2.40 9.37 11.54
CA PRO A 146 1.68 8.38 10.74
C PRO A 146 1.72 6.97 11.35
N ALA A 147 2.79 6.59 12.08
CA ALA A 147 2.82 5.32 12.81
C ALA A 147 1.80 5.27 13.96
N THR A 148 1.62 6.41 14.66
CA THR A 148 0.61 6.54 15.72
C THR A 148 -0.80 6.49 15.12
N GLN A 149 -1.04 7.24 14.03
CA GLN A 149 -2.32 7.22 13.32
C GLN A 149 -2.68 5.80 12.85
N PHE A 150 -1.71 5.05 12.33
CA PHE A 150 -1.91 3.65 11.97
C PHE A 150 -2.34 2.80 13.16
N ALA A 151 -1.67 2.95 14.31
CA ALA A 151 -2.02 2.23 15.54
C ALA A 151 -3.41 2.62 16.08
N GLU A 152 -3.81 3.89 15.94
CA GLU A 152 -5.15 4.38 16.30
C GLU A 152 -6.22 3.76 15.40
N HIS A 153 -6.02 3.74 14.09
CA HIS A 153 -6.95 3.11 13.15
C HIS A 153 -7.04 1.60 13.39
N PHE A 154 -5.91 0.94 13.66
CA PHE A 154 -5.87 -0.46 14.05
C PHE A 154 -6.69 -0.72 15.33
N ASN A 155 -6.49 0.09 16.37
CA ASN A 155 -7.27 -0.02 17.61
C ASN A 155 -8.77 0.22 17.37
N HIS A 156 -9.12 1.17 16.50
CA HIS A 156 -10.51 1.46 16.16
C HIS A 156 -11.17 0.30 15.40
N ILE A 157 -10.46 -0.36 14.48
CA ILE A 157 -10.94 -1.59 13.81
C ILE A 157 -11.19 -2.68 14.85
N LEU A 158 -10.29 -2.89 15.80
CA LEU A 158 -10.46 -3.89 16.86
C LEU A 158 -11.69 -3.58 17.74
N GLU A 159 -11.85 -2.32 18.15
CA GLU A 159 -12.93 -1.88 19.02
C GLU A 159 -14.29 -2.07 18.33
N THR A 160 -14.37 -1.65 17.06
CA THR A 160 -15.58 -1.76 16.24
C THR A 160 -16.03 -3.20 16.03
N PHE A 161 -15.09 -4.15 15.91
CA PHE A 161 -15.40 -5.51 15.51
C PHE A 161 -15.57 -6.48 16.65
N ALA A 162 -14.58 -6.49 17.52
CA ALA A 162 -14.40 -7.48 18.54
C ALA A 162 -14.76 -6.95 19.92
N ASN A 163 -15.13 -5.65 20.02
CA ASN A 163 -15.24 -4.94 21.28
C ASN A 163 -13.94 -5.09 22.10
N LEU A 164 -12.81 -5.12 21.38
CA LEU A 164 -11.47 -5.26 21.95
C LEU A 164 -10.77 -3.93 21.84
N LYS A 165 -10.07 -3.55 22.89
CA LYS A 165 -9.22 -2.37 22.91
C LYS A 165 -7.81 -2.79 23.25
N LEU A 166 -6.84 -2.26 22.51
CA LEU A 166 -5.45 -2.42 22.88
C LEU A 166 -5.23 -1.73 24.21
N ASP A 167 -4.60 -2.44 25.14
CA ASP A 167 -4.07 -1.78 26.33
C ASP A 167 -2.94 -0.79 25.94
N GLY A 168 -2.56 0.09 26.86
CA GLY A 168 -1.54 1.10 26.58
C GLY A 168 -0.16 0.52 26.23
N LYS A 169 0.14 -0.72 26.61
CA LYS A 169 1.41 -1.39 26.27
C LYS A 169 1.35 -1.97 24.86
N ALA A 170 0.27 -2.66 24.50
CA ALA A 170 0.02 -3.21 23.18
C ALA A 170 -0.08 -2.10 22.12
N PHE A 171 -0.76 -1.00 22.45
CA PHE A 171 -0.84 0.17 21.57
C PHE A 171 0.55 0.76 21.28
N ARG A 172 1.36 1.02 22.32
CA ARG A 172 2.73 1.51 22.13
C ARG A 172 3.58 0.55 21.31
N SER A 173 3.48 -0.75 21.58
CA SER A 173 4.21 -1.76 20.80
C SER A 173 3.79 -1.77 19.33
N ALA A 174 2.50 -1.57 19.03
CA ALA A 174 1.99 -1.47 17.66
C ALA A 174 2.57 -0.25 16.95
N ALA A 175 2.56 0.91 17.61
CA ALA A 175 3.12 2.15 17.10
C ALA A 175 4.63 2.02 16.83
N GLU A 176 5.41 1.49 17.76
CA GLU A 176 6.87 1.28 17.62
C GLU A 176 7.22 0.32 16.48
N ARG A 177 6.46 -0.77 16.32
CA ARG A 177 6.64 -1.70 15.19
C ARG A 177 6.29 -1.04 13.87
N THR A 178 5.22 -0.26 13.84
CA THR A 178 4.82 0.49 12.65
C THR A 178 5.87 1.53 12.28
N GLU A 179 6.42 2.23 13.26
CA GLU A 179 7.52 3.17 13.09
C GLU A 179 8.73 2.51 12.43
N THR A 180 9.09 1.32 12.89
CA THR A 180 10.17 0.52 12.31
C THR A 180 9.92 0.20 10.83
N VAL A 181 8.69 -0.17 10.47
CA VAL A 181 8.30 -0.43 9.07
C VAL A 181 8.41 0.84 8.23
N PHE A 182 7.92 1.97 8.73
CA PHE A 182 8.03 3.27 8.07
C PHE A 182 9.49 3.67 7.85
N LYS A 183 10.35 3.47 8.85
CA LYS A 183 11.78 3.73 8.74
C LYS A 183 12.43 2.87 7.65
N ILE A 184 12.17 1.56 7.63
CA ILE A 184 12.70 0.65 6.59
C ILE A 184 12.25 1.10 5.19
N ALA A 185 10.97 1.46 5.02
CA ALA A 185 10.44 1.96 3.76
C ALA A 185 11.10 3.29 3.32
N THR A 186 11.36 4.17 4.29
CA THR A 186 12.03 5.46 4.09
C THR A 186 13.47 5.27 3.66
N ASP A 187 14.21 4.40 4.34
CA ASP A 187 15.61 4.09 4.01
C ASP A 187 15.71 3.51 2.60
N PHE A 188 14.78 2.62 2.23
CA PHE A 188 14.69 2.12 0.85
C PHE A 188 14.45 3.26 -0.14
N LYS A 189 13.46 4.13 0.12
CA LYS A 189 13.16 5.26 -0.77
C LYS A 189 14.34 6.21 -0.91
N ASP A 190 14.98 6.58 0.19
CA ASP A 190 16.13 7.49 0.22
C ASP A 190 17.27 6.93 -0.65
N LYS A 191 17.63 5.66 -0.44
CA LYS A 191 18.63 4.96 -1.26
C LYS A 191 18.22 4.95 -2.74
N ALA A 192 16.98 4.57 -3.04
CA ALA A 192 16.50 4.44 -4.41
C ALA A 192 16.49 5.79 -5.15
N MET A 193 16.01 6.86 -4.51
CA MET A 193 15.95 8.20 -5.09
C MET A 193 17.36 8.75 -5.39
N MET A 194 18.31 8.54 -4.47
CA MET A 194 19.69 9.03 -4.59
C MET A 194 20.59 8.18 -5.50
N MET A 195 20.41 6.86 -5.54
CA MET A 195 21.36 5.94 -6.18
C MET A 195 20.88 5.37 -7.53
N CYS A 196 19.61 5.53 -7.89
CA CYS A 196 19.04 4.92 -9.10
C CYS A 196 19.06 5.88 -10.30
N THR A 197 20.19 6.44 -10.71
CA THR A 197 20.20 7.51 -11.74
C THR A 197 19.89 7.06 -13.17
N GLU A 198 20.09 5.78 -13.47
CA GLU A 198 19.94 5.23 -14.82
C GLU A 198 18.55 4.66 -15.12
N MET A 199 17.68 4.64 -14.11
CA MET A 199 16.35 4.02 -14.15
C MET A 199 15.38 4.84 -13.31
N ASP A 200 14.11 4.70 -13.60
CA ASP A 200 13.05 5.20 -12.75
C ASP A 200 12.32 4.03 -12.11
N PHE A 201 11.63 4.34 -11.03
CA PHE A 201 10.82 3.38 -10.32
C PHE A 201 9.56 4.04 -9.80
N HIS A 202 8.51 3.24 -9.67
CA HIS A 202 7.23 3.68 -9.12
C HIS A 202 6.71 2.59 -8.20
N VAL A 203 6.48 2.94 -6.93
CA VAL A 203 5.78 2.07 -5.99
C VAL A 203 4.30 2.38 -6.05
N TYR A 204 3.48 1.35 -6.16
CA TYR A 204 2.04 1.50 -6.33
C TYR A 204 1.27 0.45 -5.53
N LEU A 205 -0.02 0.69 -5.32
CA LEU A 205 -0.94 -0.30 -4.76
C LEU A 205 -1.69 -0.96 -5.95
N PRO A 206 -1.60 -2.29 -6.14
CA PRO A 206 -2.23 -2.98 -7.25
C PRO A 206 -3.75 -2.83 -7.18
N SER A 207 -4.35 -2.39 -8.28
CA SER A 207 -5.81 -2.37 -8.38
C SER A 207 -6.34 -3.78 -8.69
N SER A 208 -7.57 -4.05 -8.28
CA SER A 208 -8.29 -5.30 -8.59
C SER A 208 -8.44 -5.57 -10.10
N LYS A 209 -8.24 -4.55 -10.94
CA LYS A 209 -8.38 -4.62 -12.40
C LYS A 209 -7.06 -4.81 -13.14
N GLN A 210 -5.91 -4.70 -12.46
CA GLN A 210 -4.60 -4.84 -13.11
C GLN A 210 -4.27 -6.33 -13.37
N ARG A 211 -3.73 -6.62 -14.56
CA ARG A 211 -3.14 -7.93 -14.86
C ARG A 211 -1.85 -8.07 -14.06
N ILE A 212 -1.86 -8.92 -13.04
CA ILE A 212 -0.70 -9.17 -12.19
C ILE A 212 0.10 -10.35 -12.78
N ASN A 213 1.43 -10.23 -12.87
CA ASN A 213 2.28 -11.30 -13.39
C ASN A 213 2.47 -12.38 -12.31
N PRO A 214 1.95 -13.60 -12.50
CA PRO A 214 1.96 -14.64 -11.47
C PRO A 214 3.37 -15.13 -11.13
N THR A 215 4.32 -15.01 -12.06
CA THR A 215 5.70 -15.54 -11.93
C THR A 215 6.56 -14.78 -10.89
N VAL A 216 6.16 -13.56 -10.55
CA VAL A 216 6.84 -12.67 -9.60
C VAL A 216 5.99 -12.45 -8.33
N MET A 217 4.86 -13.16 -8.23
CA MET A 217 3.97 -13.12 -7.07
C MET A 217 4.21 -14.32 -6.16
N ASN A 218 4.28 -14.06 -4.85
CA ASN A 218 4.01 -15.10 -3.85
C ASN A 218 2.51 -15.14 -3.61
N GLU A 219 1.80 -16.03 -4.31
CA GLU A 219 0.38 -16.30 -4.06
C GLU A 219 0.20 -17.09 -2.74
N VAL A 220 -0.69 -16.62 -1.87
CA VAL A 220 -1.30 -17.46 -0.83
C VAL A 220 -2.76 -17.65 -1.24
N TRP A 221 -3.03 -18.70 -2.01
CA TRP A 221 -4.39 -19.06 -2.45
C TRP A 221 -4.98 -20.14 -1.54
N SER A 222 -6.27 -19.98 -1.21
CA SER A 222 -7.16 -21.09 -0.81
C SER A 222 -8.54 -20.90 -1.47
N GLY A 223 -8.72 -21.38 -2.71
CA GLY A 223 -10.01 -21.30 -3.42
C GLY A 223 -9.96 -21.70 -4.89
N ARG A 224 -11.12 -21.87 -5.56
CA ARG A 224 -11.23 -22.10 -7.03
C ARG A 224 -11.69 -20.82 -7.77
N PRO A 225 -11.38 -20.63 -9.07
CA PRO A 225 -11.32 -19.31 -9.72
C PRO A 225 -12.62 -18.73 -10.30
N SER A 226 -13.82 -19.21 -9.95
CA SER A 226 -14.99 -18.98 -10.82
C SER A 226 -15.84 -17.73 -10.55
N GLU A 227 -15.50 -16.88 -9.58
CA GLU A 227 -16.05 -15.52 -9.35
C GLU A 227 -15.36 -14.99 -8.07
N THR A 228 -14.51 -13.96 -8.17
CA THR A 228 -13.62 -13.55 -7.08
C THR A 228 -13.65 -12.04 -6.85
N VAL A 229 -13.83 -11.62 -5.59
CA VAL A 229 -13.68 -10.23 -5.17
C VAL A 229 -12.23 -10.02 -4.69
N SER A 230 -11.35 -9.57 -5.57
CA SER A 230 -9.93 -9.39 -5.23
C SER A 230 -9.64 -8.03 -4.59
N LEU A 231 -8.86 -8.03 -3.51
CA LEU A 231 -8.23 -6.84 -2.95
C LEU A 231 -6.70 -6.95 -3.09
N GLY A 232 -6.05 -5.97 -3.70
CA GLY A 232 -4.59 -5.94 -3.77
C GLY A 232 -3.99 -5.45 -2.45
N VAL A 233 -3.47 -6.36 -1.62
CA VAL A 233 -3.02 -6.02 -0.25
C VAL A 233 -1.51 -5.86 -0.08
N GLY A 234 -0.75 -5.85 -1.16
CA GLY A 234 0.69 -5.63 -1.13
C GLY A 234 1.10 -4.49 -2.03
N LEU A 235 2.32 -3.98 -1.87
CA LEU A 235 2.87 -2.98 -2.76
C LEU A 235 3.46 -3.62 -4.01
N GLY A 236 3.27 -2.96 -5.14
CA GLY A 236 3.95 -3.22 -6.39
C GLY A 236 5.13 -2.27 -6.57
N LEU A 237 6.19 -2.74 -7.23
CA LEU A 237 7.32 -1.93 -7.68
C LEU A 237 7.44 -2.07 -9.20
N GLU A 238 7.20 -0.97 -9.90
CA GLU A 238 7.53 -0.83 -11.31
C GLU A 238 8.93 -0.25 -11.43
N ILE A 239 9.78 -0.86 -12.26
CA ILE A 239 11.09 -0.33 -12.61
C ILE A 239 11.11 -0.17 -14.11
N TYR A 240 11.52 1.00 -14.59
CA TYR A 240 11.60 1.22 -16.02
C TYR A 240 12.81 2.03 -16.46
N ARG A 241 13.24 1.76 -17.68
CA ARG A 241 14.30 2.51 -18.37
C ARG A 241 13.73 3.12 -19.63
N ARG A 242 13.80 4.45 -19.76
CA ARG A 242 13.50 5.14 -21.01
C ARG A 242 14.71 5.06 -21.94
N ARG A 243 14.54 4.45 -23.12
CA ARG A 243 15.49 4.54 -24.23
C ARG A 243 14.98 5.59 -25.20
N GLN A 244 15.73 6.67 -25.42
CA GLN A 244 15.49 7.55 -26.55
C GLN A 244 15.84 6.79 -27.83
N LYS A 245 14.86 6.58 -28.70
CA LYS A 245 15.05 6.22 -30.10
C LYS A 245 14.73 7.48 -30.92
N GLY A 246 15.30 7.63 -32.11
CA GLY A 246 14.90 8.73 -33.01
C GLY A 246 13.38 8.86 -33.07
N SER A 247 12.89 10.09 -32.88
CA SER A 247 11.48 10.51 -32.78
C SER A 247 10.58 9.85 -31.71
N GLY A 248 11.08 9.04 -30.77
CA GLY A 248 10.24 8.48 -29.69
C GLY A 248 10.99 7.74 -28.57
N SER A 249 10.41 7.69 -27.37
CA SER A 249 10.95 6.92 -26.24
C SER A 249 10.34 5.51 -26.19
N THR A 250 11.18 4.50 -25.91
CA THR A 250 10.73 3.13 -25.59
C THR A 250 10.98 2.86 -24.12
N GLN A 251 10.01 2.25 -23.42
CA GLN A 251 10.07 1.94 -22.00
C GLN A 251 10.19 0.43 -21.79
N GLU A 252 11.27 -0.02 -21.15
CA GLU A 252 11.38 -1.39 -20.64
C GLU A 252 10.83 -1.41 -19.22
N LYS A 253 9.80 -2.22 -18.92
CA LYS A 253 9.08 -2.23 -17.63
C LYS A 253 9.22 -3.59 -16.92
N TYR A 254 9.59 -3.56 -15.65
CA TYR A 254 9.64 -4.71 -14.74
C TYR A 254 8.69 -4.45 -13.58
N ILE A 255 7.91 -5.45 -13.17
CA ILE A 255 6.91 -5.29 -12.11
C ILE A 255 7.11 -6.40 -11.07
N ALA A 256 7.37 -6.05 -9.81
CA ALA A 256 7.31 -6.99 -8.68
C ALA A 256 6.04 -6.68 -7.87
N VAL A 257 5.19 -7.68 -7.60
CA VAL A 257 3.91 -7.47 -6.91
C VAL A 257 3.71 -8.53 -5.84
N ARG A 258 3.17 -8.11 -4.69
CA ARG A 258 2.52 -9.00 -3.74
C ARG A 258 1.03 -8.70 -3.70
N SER A 259 0.19 -9.73 -3.84
CA SER A 259 -1.27 -9.60 -3.71
C SER A 259 -1.82 -10.82 -2.98
N VAL A 260 -2.84 -10.62 -2.15
CA VAL A 260 -3.62 -11.70 -1.51
C VAL A 260 -5.04 -11.55 -2.00
N VAL A 261 -5.52 -12.53 -2.77
CA VAL A 261 -6.87 -12.53 -3.33
C VAL A 261 -7.77 -13.40 -2.47
N ILE A 262 -8.93 -12.90 -2.04
CA ILE A 262 -9.96 -13.71 -1.38
C ILE A 262 -11.15 -13.84 -2.33
N GLY A 263 -11.47 -15.07 -2.74
CA GLY A 263 -12.66 -15.35 -3.54
C GLY A 263 -13.94 -15.31 -2.70
N SER A 264 -15.01 -14.75 -3.25
CA SER A 264 -16.37 -14.91 -2.75
C SER A 264 -17.21 -15.54 -3.85
N ARG A 265 -17.70 -16.76 -3.61
CA ARG A 265 -18.74 -17.36 -4.46
C ARG A 265 -20.04 -16.63 -4.19
N SER A 266 -20.46 -15.79 -5.10
CA SER A 266 -21.84 -15.33 -5.15
C SER A 266 -22.24 -15.03 -6.58
N HIS A 267 -23.09 -15.91 -7.14
CA HIS A 267 -23.77 -15.73 -8.43
C HIS A 267 -24.71 -14.50 -8.47
N LEU A 268 -24.69 -13.65 -7.43
CA LEU A 268 -25.55 -12.48 -7.27
C LEU A 268 -24.90 -11.19 -7.78
N PHE A 269 -23.65 -11.21 -8.25
CA PHE A 269 -22.99 -10.04 -8.79
C PHE A 269 -22.90 -10.09 -10.32
N PRO A 270 -23.65 -9.27 -11.07
CA PRO A 270 -23.30 -9.01 -12.46
C PRO A 270 -21.90 -8.38 -12.53
N PRO A 271 -21.16 -8.55 -13.65
CA PRO A 271 -19.79 -8.04 -13.79
C PRO A 271 -19.70 -6.56 -13.42
N ALA A 272 -18.67 -6.23 -12.64
CA ALA A 272 -18.41 -4.99 -11.86
C ALA A 272 -18.47 -3.65 -12.62
N ARG A 273 -19.58 -3.35 -13.30
CA ARG A 273 -19.81 -2.08 -14.02
C ARG A 273 -20.93 -1.22 -13.44
N SER A 274 -21.67 -1.66 -12.41
CA SER A 274 -22.92 -0.98 -12.02
C SER A 274 -23.12 -0.60 -10.54
N TYR A 275 -22.22 -0.94 -9.60
CA TYR A 275 -22.52 -0.77 -8.15
C TYR A 275 -21.91 0.45 -7.45
N ILE A 276 -21.05 1.24 -8.10
CA ILE A 276 -20.49 2.46 -7.47
C ILE A 276 -21.54 3.60 -7.41
N ALA A 277 -22.54 3.58 -8.30
CA ALA A 277 -23.55 4.64 -8.38
C ALA A 277 -24.67 4.56 -7.33
N SER A 278 -24.82 3.45 -6.61
CA SER A 278 -25.96 3.23 -5.69
C SER A 278 -25.60 3.25 -4.21
N PHE A 279 -24.31 3.21 -3.84
CA PHE A 279 -23.88 3.24 -2.43
C PHE A 279 -23.36 4.61 -1.97
N LEU A 280 -23.14 5.56 -2.89
CA LEU A 280 -22.73 6.94 -2.60
C LEU A 280 -23.85 7.97 -2.80
N GLY A 281 -25.08 7.48 -2.99
CA GLY A 281 -26.27 8.33 -3.09
C GLY A 281 -27.04 8.38 -1.78
N MET A 282 -26.54 9.16 -0.82
CA MET A 282 -27.27 9.89 0.24
C MET A 282 -26.29 10.66 1.11
#